data_AF-A0A8S2VM57-F1
#
_entry.id   AF-A0A8S2VM57-F1
#
_cell.length_a   1.000
_cell.length_b   1.000
_cell.length_c   1.000
_cell.angle_alpha   90.00
_cell.angle_beta   90.00
_cell.angle_gamma   90.00
#
_symmetry.space_group_name_H-M   'P 1'
#
loop_
_entity.id
_entity.type
_entity.pdbx_description
1 polymer ?
#
loop_
_entity_poly.entity_id
_entity_poly.type
_entity_poly.pdbx_seq_one_letter_code
_entity_poly.pdbx_strand_id
1 'polypeptide(L)'
;ERITCFIVGGEKRLCLPEILNTVLKDFSLQEINSACEKLHIYCSRCTNDQLDVLKITQVLPFNAPSCGLITQTDAERLCAILLQQRFKGHLWSNQFERLYSIKVQHKCFGKCCGLLYPTLY
;
A
#
# COMPACT_ATOMS: atom_id res chain seq x y z
N GLU A 1 3.65 -8.11 1.14
CA GLU A 1 5.07 -7.74 1.20
C GLU A 1 5.54 -7.43 2.62
N ARG A 2 6.83 -7.63 2.87
CA ARG A 2 7.56 -6.92 3.92
C ARG A 2 8.11 -5.63 3.30
N ILE A 3 7.86 -4.48 3.94
CA ILE A 3 8.31 -3.16 3.49
C ILE A 3 9.29 -2.61 4.52
N THR A 4 10.42 -2.07 4.08
CA THR A 4 11.41 -1.49 5.00
C THR A 4 10.83 -0.25 5.69
N CYS A 5 11.13 -0.08 6.98
CA CYS A 5 10.63 1.05 7.75
C CYS A 5 11.61 1.53 8.83
N PHE A 6 11.41 2.78 9.24
CA PHE A 6 12.05 3.38 10.41
C PHE A 6 11.00 3.63 11.49
N ILE A 7 11.40 3.59 12.76
CA ILE A 7 10.57 4.06 13.86
C ILE A 7 10.93 5.52 14.13
N VAL A 8 9.97 6.43 13.96
CA VAL A 8 10.14 7.86 14.22
C VAL A 8 9.00 8.31 15.11
N GLY A 9 9.32 8.82 16.30
CA GLY A 9 8.30 9.27 17.26
C GLY A 9 7.32 8.17 17.72
N GLY A 10 7.77 6.90 17.73
CA GLY A 10 6.92 5.75 18.08
C GLY A 10 6.07 5.19 16.94
N GLU A 11 6.12 5.81 15.75
CA GLU A 11 5.35 5.40 14.58
C GLU A 11 6.27 4.80 13.51
N LYS A 12 5.78 3.75 12.83
CA LYS A 12 6.47 3.16 11.68
C LYS A 12 6.32 4.06 10.45
N ARG A 13 7.45 4.43 9.86
CA ARG A 13 7.59 5.20 8.63
C ARG A 13 8.16 4.29 7.54
N LEU A 14 7.31 3.88 6.60
CA LEU A 14 7.61 2.94 5.54
C LEU A 14 8.27 3.63 4.34
N CYS A 15 9.17 2.93 3.66
CA CYS A 15 9.81 3.36 2.42
C CYS A 15 8.77 3.50 1.30
N LEU A 16 8.50 4.73 0.85
CA LEU A 16 7.47 4.99 -0.16
C LEU A 16 7.78 4.35 -1.52
N PRO A 17 9.02 4.40 -2.06
CA PRO A 17 9.36 3.72 -3.30
C PRO A 17 9.06 2.21 -3.29
N GLU A 18 9.29 1.52 -2.17
CA GLU A 18 8.95 0.09 -2.06
C GLU A 18 7.45 -0.13 -2.15
N ILE A 19 6.64 0.69 -1.47
CA ILE A 19 5.17 0.60 -1.55
C ILE A 19 4.69 0.85 -2.97
N LEU A 20 5.21 1.89 -3.63
CA LEU A 20 4.83 2.23 -5.01
C LEU A 20 5.19 1.12 -6.00
N ASN A 21 6.38 0.53 -5.87
CA ASN A 21 6.88 -0.47 -6.82
C ASN A 21 6.40 -1.90 -6.53
N THR A 22 5.85 -2.16 -5.33
CA THR A 22 5.36 -3.49 -4.96
C THR A 22 3.86 -3.49 -4.70
N VAL A 23 3.35 -2.61 -3.84
CA VAL A 23 1.95 -2.62 -3.40
C VAL A 23 1.01 -1.90 -4.33
N LEU A 24 1.44 -0.74 -4.82
CA LEU A 24 0.63 0.13 -5.66
C LEU A 24 1.14 0.18 -7.10
N LYS A 25 1.88 -0.85 -7.53
CA LYS A 25 2.53 -0.92 -8.85
C LYS A 25 1.54 -0.77 -10.02
N ASP A 26 0.32 -1.26 -9.84
CA ASP A 26 -0.73 -1.25 -10.87
C ASP A 26 -1.61 0.01 -10.86
N PHE A 27 -1.28 1.00 -10.04
CA PHE A 27 -1.97 2.28 -9.98
C PHE A 27 -1.10 3.38 -10.60
N SER A 28 -1.73 4.29 -11.33
CA SER A 28 -1.03 5.46 -11.84
C SER A 28 -0.61 6.39 -10.71
N LEU A 29 0.51 7.09 -10.87
CA LEU A 29 0.94 8.10 -9.89
C LEU A 29 -0.11 9.19 -9.68
N GLN A 30 -0.90 9.51 -10.71
CA GLN A 30 -1.99 10.48 -10.60
C GLN A 30 -3.10 9.99 -9.66
N GLU A 31 -3.52 8.73 -9.77
CA GLU A 31 -4.51 8.14 -8.85
C GLU A 31 -3.99 8.10 -7.41
N ILE A 32 -2.72 7.71 -7.23
CA ILE A 32 -2.09 7.65 -5.92
C ILE A 32 -2.01 9.05 -5.30
N ASN A 33 -1.55 10.05 -6.04
CA ASN A 33 -1.45 11.43 -5.56
C ASN A 33 -2.84 12.01 -5.22
N SER A 34 -3.85 11.77 -6.06
CA SER A 34 -5.22 12.20 -5.78
C SER A 34 -5.78 11.55 -4.50
N ALA A 35 -5.48 10.28 -4.27
CA ALA A 35 -5.88 9.60 -3.03
C ALA A 35 -5.15 10.15 -1.80
N CYS A 36 -3.84 10.43 -1.92
CA CYS A 36 -3.07 11.08 -0.85
C CYS A 36 -3.65 12.46 -0.49
N GLU A 37 -3.98 13.29 -1.48
CA GLU A 37 -4.60 14.61 -1.28
C GLU A 37 -5.94 14.50 -0.55
N LYS A 38 -6.84 13.61 -1.02
CA LYS A 38 -8.15 13.38 -0.40
C LYS A 38 -8.07 12.88 1.04
N LEU A 39 -7.06 12.08 1.35
CA LEU A 39 -6.86 11.51 2.68
C LEU A 39 -6.05 12.42 3.61
N HIS A 40 -5.56 13.56 3.10
CA HIS A 40 -4.63 14.47 3.77
C HIS A 40 -3.36 13.73 4.25
N ILE A 41 -2.82 12.85 3.42
CA ILE A 41 -1.61 12.09 3.73
C ILE A 41 -0.38 12.95 3.52
N TYR A 42 0.48 12.99 4.54
CA TYR A 42 1.78 13.65 4.47
C TYR A 42 2.91 12.62 4.34
N CYS A 43 3.69 12.73 3.26
CA CYS A 43 4.92 11.96 3.08
C CYS A 43 6.13 12.80 3.50
N SER A 44 6.89 12.34 4.49
CA SER A 44 8.12 12.99 4.94
C SER A 44 9.31 12.55 4.09
N ARG A 45 10.32 13.41 3.91
CA ARG A 45 11.59 13.01 3.30
C ARG A 45 12.46 12.26 4.32
N CYS A 46 13.23 11.28 3.87
CA CYS A 46 14.29 10.68 4.69
C CYS A 46 15.31 11.72 5.15
N THR A 47 15.86 11.53 6.36
CA THR A 47 17.13 12.17 6.74
C THR A 47 18.29 11.56 5.93
N ASN A 48 19.46 12.20 5.93
CA ASN A 48 20.66 11.64 5.28
C ASN A 48 21.00 10.25 5.85
N ASP A 49 21.00 10.11 7.18
CA ASP A 49 21.28 8.83 7.85
C ASP A 49 20.29 7.73 7.43
N GLN A 50 18.99 8.05 7.36
CA GLN A 50 17.97 7.10 6.90
C GLN A 50 18.20 6.71 5.42
N LEU A 51 18.51 7.69 4.57
CA LEU A 51 18.76 7.45 3.15
C LEU A 51 20.00 6.56 2.96
N ASP A 52 21.06 6.77 3.74
CA ASP A 52 22.28 5.97 3.70
C ASP A 52 22.03 4.54 4.17
N VAL A 53 21.26 4.34 5.23
CA VAL A 53 20.83 3.00 5.66
C VAL A 53 20.10 2.28 4.51
N LEU A 54 19.12 2.92 3.87
CA LEU A 54 18.39 2.31 2.75
C LEU A 54 19.29 1.96 1.57
N LYS A 55 20.33 2.74 1.30
CA LYS A 55 21.32 2.45 0.25
C LYS A 55 22.21 1.27 0.61
N ILE A 56 22.76 1.26 1.83
CA ILE A 56 23.66 0.21 2.30
C ILE A 56 22.92 -1.14 2.40
N THR A 57 21.66 -1.13 2.82
CA THR A 57 20.82 -2.34 2.83
C THR A 57 20.23 -2.69 1.46
N GLN A 58 20.65 -2.01 0.39
CA GLN A 58 20.25 -2.25 -1.00
C GLN A 58 18.74 -2.13 -1.27
N VAL A 59 18.02 -1.40 -0.41
CA VAL A 59 16.61 -1.06 -0.66
C VAL A 59 16.51 0.00 -1.76
N LEU A 60 17.47 0.92 -1.79
CA LEU A 60 17.61 1.94 -2.82
C LEU A 60 18.97 1.85 -3.51
N PRO A 61 19.09 2.26 -4.78
CA PRO A 61 20.38 2.35 -5.44
C PRO A 61 21.23 3.47 -4.83
N PHE A 62 22.56 3.33 -4.84
CA PHE A 62 23.50 4.31 -4.25
C PHE A 62 23.35 5.74 -4.81
N ASN A 63 22.93 5.86 -6.07
CA ASN A 63 22.70 7.14 -6.74
C ASN A 63 21.34 7.78 -6.40
N ALA A 64 20.52 7.16 -5.53
CA ALA A 64 19.24 7.72 -5.13
C ALA A 64 19.43 9.09 -4.46
N PRO A 65 18.85 10.17 -5.00
CA PRO A 65 19.06 11.52 -4.48
C PRO A 65 18.20 11.80 -3.23
N SER A 66 17.07 11.10 -3.08
CA SER A 66 16.17 11.22 -1.93
C SER A 66 15.24 10.01 -1.85
N CYS A 67 14.54 9.90 -0.72
CA CYS A 67 13.48 8.91 -0.52
C CYS A 67 12.37 9.52 0.32
N GLY A 68 11.12 9.23 -0.07
CA GLY A 68 9.93 9.56 0.71
C GLY A 68 9.59 8.45 1.71
N LEU A 69 9.02 8.84 2.84
CA LEU A 69 8.50 7.97 3.87
C LEU A 69 7.03 8.30 4.11
N ILE A 70 6.22 7.26 4.32
CA ILE A 70 4.81 7.36 4.66
C ILE A 70 4.56 6.62 5.98
N THR A 71 3.66 7.11 6.82
CA THR A 71 3.29 6.39 8.04
C THR A 71 2.65 5.05 7.71
N GLN A 72 2.78 4.06 8.59
CA GLN A 72 2.09 2.78 8.40
C GLN A 72 0.57 3.00 8.30
N THR A 73 0.00 3.83 9.17
CA THR A 73 -1.43 4.12 9.17
C THR A 73 -1.89 4.76 7.86
N ASP A 74 -1.14 5.73 7.32
CA ASP A 74 -1.51 6.35 6.05
C ASP A 74 -1.30 5.42 4.86
N ALA A 75 -0.26 4.59 4.87
CA ALA A 75 -0.07 3.57 3.85
C ALA A 75 -1.24 2.57 3.81
N GLU A 76 -1.72 2.12 4.98
CA GLU A 76 -2.88 1.25 5.10
C GLU A 76 -4.16 1.92 4.57
N ARG A 77 -4.40 3.18 4.94
CA ARG A 77 -5.55 3.97 4.46
C ARG A 77 -5.50 4.19 2.94
N LEU A 78 -4.33 4.53 2.42
CA LEU A 78 -4.10 4.72 0.98
C LEU A 78 -4.39 3.43 0.20
N CYS A 79 -3.81 2.31 0.64
CA CYS A 79 -4.04 1.01 0.03
C CYS A 79 -5.52 0.60 0.09
N ALA A 80 -6.18 0.82 1.23
CA ALA A 80 -7.58 0.47 1.39
C ALA A 80 -8.48 1.16 0.36
N ILE A 81 -8.31 2.47 0.15
CA ILE A 81 -9.13 3.20 -0.84
C ILE A 81 -8.81 2.79 -2.27
N LEU A 82 -7.53 2.73 -2.65
CA LEU A 82 -7.13 2.41 -4.02
C LEU A 82 -7.54 0.99 -4.42
N LEU A 83 -7.30 0.01 -3.53
CA LEU A 83 -7.69 -1.38 -3.79
C LEU A 83 -9.20 -1.54 -3.81
N GLN A 84 -9.95 -0.88 -2.90
CA GLN A 84 -11.42 -0.94 -2.92
C GLN A 84 -12.03 -0.37 -4.21
N GLN A 85 -11.47 0.70 -4.78
CA GLN A 85 -11.94 1.25 -6.05
C GLN A 85 -11.77 0.24 -7.20
N ARG A 86 -10.63 -0.47 -7.23
CA ARG A 86 -10.38 -1.53 -8.20
C ARG A 86 -11.34 -2.73 -8.06
N PHE A 87 -11.64 -3.16 -6.83
CA PHE A 87 -12.61 -4.24 -6.59
C PHE A 87 -14.05 -3.84 -6.92
N LYS A 88 -14.45 -2.58 -6.70
CA LYS A 88 -15.78 -2.10 -7.12
C LYS A 88 -15.98 -2.20 -8.62
N GLY A 89 -14.95 -2.03 -9.45
CA GLY A 89 -15.05 -2.26 -10.90
C GLY A 89 -15.26 -3.72 -11.28
N HIS A 90 -14.73 -4.66 -10.49
CA HIS A 90 -14.77 -6.11 -10.79
C HIS A 90 -16.03 -6.82 -10.27
N LEU A 91 -16.66 -6.29 -9.22
CA LEU A 91 -17.83 -6.88 -8.55
C LEU A 91 -19.17 -6.67 -9.30
N TRP A 92 -19.16 -5.96 -10.44
CA TRP A 92 -20.39 -5.66 -11.19
C TRP A 92 -20.71 -6.72 -12.26
N SER A 93 -19.89 -7.77 -12.43
CA SER A 93 -20.11 -8.74 -13.49
C SER A 93 -20.97 -9.96 -13.12
N ASN A 94 -21.20 -10.30 -11.85
CA ASN A 94 -21.96 -11.51 -11.48
C ASN A 94 -22.85 -11.33 -10.24
N GLN A 95 -24.15 -11.07 -10.46
CA GLN A 95 -25.15 -10.95 -9.39
C GLN A 95 -25.34 -12.26 -8.58
N PHE A 96 -25.02 -13.41 -9.16
CA PHE A 96 -25.24 -14.73 -8.55
C PHE A 96 -24.25 -15.05 -7.42
N GLU A 97 -23.02 -14.52 -7.50
CA GLU A 97 -21.95 -14.79 -6.52
C GLU A 97 -22.10 -14.05 -5.19
N ARG A 98 -23.01 -13.05 -5.11
CA ARG A 98 -23.21 -12.23 -3.90
C ARG A 98 -23.98 -12.93 -2.78
N LEU A 99 -24.76 -13.97 -3.09
CA LEU A 99 -25.65 -14.60 -2.10
C LEU A 99 -24.98 -15.70 -1.27
N TYR A 100 -23.85 -16.23 -1.75
CA TYR A 100 -23.18 -17.38 -1.13
C TYR A 100 -21.67 -17.17 -0.92
N SER A 101 -21.20 -15.93 -0.95
CA SER A 101 -19.79 -15.63 -0.72
C SER A 101 -19.57 -14.76 0.52
N ILE A 102 -18.56 -15.14 1.31
CA ILE A 102 -18.07 -14.33 2.42
C ILE A 102 -16.83 -13.60 1.94
N LYS A 103 -16.83 -12.28 2.08
CA LYS A 103 -15.66 -11.46 1.76
C LYS A 103 -14.59 -11.66 2.84
N VAL A 104 -13.45 -12.22 2.45
CA VAL A 104 -12.30 -12.39 3.33
C VAL A 104 -11.26 -11.33 2.98
N GLN A 105 -10.78 -10.61 3.98
CA GLN A 105 -9.71 -9.64 3.85
C GLN A 105 -8.61 -9.94 4.86
N HIS A 106 -7.39 -10.16 4.37
CA HIS A 106 -6.20 -10.34 5.20
C HIS A 106 -5.55 -8.99 5.51
N LYS A 107 -5.01 -8.85 6.73
CA LYS A 107 -4.39 -7.61 7.26
C LYS A 107 -2.99 -7.33 6.69
N CYS A 108 -2.76 -7.58 5.39
CA CYS A 108 -1.48 -7.32 4.72
C CYS A 108 -1.69 -6.28 3.61
N PHE A 109 -1.80 -5.00 3.96
CA PHE A 109 -2.01 -3.88 3.01
C PHE A 109 -3.18 -4.10 2.03
N GLY A 110 -4.19 -4.88 2.41
CA GLY A 110 -5.35 -5.16 1.56
C GLY A 110 -5.09 -6.02 0.32
N LYS A 111 -3.88 -6.57 0.12
CA LYS A 111 -3.53 -7.35 -1.09
C LYS A 111 -4.19 -8.73 -1.16
N CYS A 112 -4.53 -9.32 -0.01
CA CYS A 112 -5.14 -10.64 0.06
C CYS A 112 -6.62 -10.46 0.36
N CYS A 113 -7.39 -10.09 -0.67
CA CYS A 113 -8.85 -10.09 -0.65
C CYS A 113 -9.35 -11.27 -1.48
N GLY A 114 -10.31 -12.01 -0.95
CA GLY A 114 -10.90 -13.16 -1.65
C GLY A 114 -12.37 -13.34 -1.29
N LEU A 115 -13.06 -14.13 -2.09
CA LEU A 115 -14.40 -14.60 -1.80
C LEU A 115 -14.29 -16.05 -1.34
N LEU A 116 -14.71 -16.31 -0.11
CA LEU A 116 -14.92 -17.67 0.37
C LEU A 116 -16.29 -18.11 -0.10
N TYR A 117 -16.34 -19.18 -0.89
CA TYR A 117 -17.57 -19.89 -1.26
C TYR A 117 -17.69 -21.13 -0.39
N PRO A 118 -18.56 -21.15 0.64
CA PRO A 118 -18.71 -22.31 1.51
C PRO A 118 -19.18 -23.57 0.78
N THR A 119 -19.76 -23.44 -0.41
CA THR A 119 -20.27 -24.54 -1.24
C THR A 119 -19.20 -25.28 -2.04
N LEU A 120 -17.94 -24.84 -2.02
CA LEU A 120 -16.82 -25.46 -2.74
C LEU A 120 -15.90 -26.31 -1.84
N TYR A 121 -16.31 -26.52 -0.59
CA TYR A 121 -15.69 -27.40 0.40
C TYR A 121 -16.77 -28.31 1.01
#